data_AF-A0A1B0D5W0-F1
#
_entry.id   AF-A0A1B0D5W0-F1
#
_cell.length_a   1.000
_cell.length_b   1.000
_cell.length_c   1.000
_cell.angle_alpha   90.00
_cell.angle_beta   90.00
_cell.angle_gamma   90.00
#
_symmetry.space_group_name_H-M   'P 1'
#
loop_
_entity.id
_entity.type
_entity.pdbx_description
1 polymer ?
#
loop_
_entity_poly.entity_id
_entity_poly.type
_entity_poly.pdbx_seq_one_letter_code
_entity_poly.pdbx_strand_id
1 'polypeptide(L)'
;MHATHDLQEAFKRPETVPAFCDLIVSSANPQVRQYSAVLLRKRLAKLRNWQVLPQETREMIKKGILGRVVMEPERAVRNSIVQFIGVIVRHEFAKQDPWMNDVLKFIYDNCSANDANLSEIGANTLNVLTDVAPDQFVPHLEAISGMFSAALAANESSGTLASPVIFNILVALGNLVSCSLENGQSKNVYQNLVPNITKALHAFQSDPDQVSPRIFLIF
;
A
#
# COMPACT_ATOMS: atom_id res chain seq x y z
N MET A 1 -20.16 -11.89 -21.84
CA MET A 1 -19.32 -11.12 -22.80
C MET A 1 -19.76 -9.66 -22.94
N HIS A 2 -21.07 -9.32 -22.93
CA HIS A 2 -21.55 -7.93 -23.03
C HIS A 2 -21.00 -6.96 -21.96
N ALA A 3 -21.01 -7.35 -20.68
CA ALA A 3 -20.55 -6.47 -19.60
C ALA A 3 -19.09 -5.97 -19.73
N THR A 4 -18.20 -6.76 -20.33
CA THR A 4 -16.80 -6.35 -20.54
C THR A 4 -16.67 -5.39 -21.72
N HIS A 5 -17.50 -5.56 -22.75
CA HIS A 5 -17.57 -4.65 -23.90
C HIS A 5 -18.14 -3.30 -23.50
N ASP A 6 -19.26 -3.29 -22.77
CA ASP A 6 -19.92 -2.06 -22.32
C ASP A 6 -19.02 -1.22 -21.41
N LEU A 7 -18.21 -1.90 -20.60
CA LEU A 7 -17.22 -1.25 -19.76
C LEU A 7 -16.06 -0.63 -20.57
N GLN A 8 -15.60 -1.31 -21.63
CA GLN A 8 -14.58 -0.75 -22.52
C GLN A 8 -15.10 0.49 -23.27
N GLU A 9 -16.35 0.46 -23.73
CA GLU A 9 -17.02 1.61 -24.33
C GLU A 9 -17.19 2.77 -23.34
N ALA A 10 -17.63 2.48 -22.10
CA ALA A 10 -17.76 3.49 -21.06
C ALA A 10 -16.42 4.22 -20.83
N PHE A 11 -15.30 3.49 -20.79
CA PHE A 11 -13.98 4.10 -20.59
C PHE A 11 -13.49 5.02 -21.73
N LYS A 12 -14.17 5.06 -22.87
CA LYS A 12 -13.88 6.05 -23.92
C LYS A 12 -14.39 7.45 -23.54
N ARG A 13 -15.33 7.54 -22.60
CA ARG A 13 -15.91 8.81 -22.16
C ARG A 13 -15.07 9.45 -21.03
N PRO A 14 -14.79 10.76 -21.10
CA PRO A 14 -13.92 11.44 -20.13
C PRO A 14 -14.47 11.44 -18.69
N GLU A 15 -15.80 11.42 -18.53
CA GLU A 15 -16.49 11.42 -17.24
C GLU A 15 -16.40 10.08 -16.48
N THR A 16 -16.01 8.99 -17.15
CA THR A 16 -16.05 7.65 -16.57
C THR A 16 -15.08 7.48 -15.41
N VAL A 17 -13.89 8.07 -15.49
CA VAL A 17 -12.91 8.01 -14.38
C VAL A 17 -13.43 8.75 -13.15
N PRO A 18 -13.87 10.03 -13.24
CA PRO A 18 -14.56 10.71 -12.14
C PRO A 18 -15.73 9.92 -11.56
N ALA A 19 -16.60 9.37 -12.42
CA ALA A 19 -17.76 8.60 -11.95
C ALA A 19 -17.38 7.37 -11.13
N PHE A 20 -16.32 6.64 -11.51
CA PHE A 20 -15.83 5.54 -10.69
C PHE A 20 -15.19 6.01 -9.38
N CYS A 21 -14.53 7.17 -9.36
CA CYS A 21 -14.04 7.77 -8.12
C CYS A 21 -15.22 8.10 -7.18
N ASP A 22 -16.31 8.66 -7.70
CA ASP A 22 -17.51 8.94 -6.92
C ASP A 22 -18.17 7.66 -6.39
N LEU A 23 -18.18 6.58 -7.18
CA LEU A 23 -18.72 5.29 -6.75
C LEU A 23 -17.90 4.66 -5.62
N ILE A 24 -16.58 4.82 -5.61
CA ILE A 24 -15.72 4.40 -4.48
C ILE A 24 -16.13 5.10 -3.19
N VAL A 25 -16.64 6.33 -3.26
CA VAL A 25 -16.96 7.14 -2.08
C VAL A 25 -18.41 6.97 -1.64
N SER A 26 -19.33 7.00 -2.58
CA SER A 26 -20.75 7.24 -2.31
C SER A 26 -21.60 5.97 -2.30
N SER A 27 -21.12 4.86 -2.89
CA SER A 27 -21.93 3.66 -3.01
C SER A 27 -22.14 2.99 -1.65
N ALA A 28 -23.40 2.75 -1.29
CA ALA A 28 -23.76 1.96 -0.11
C ALA A 28 -23.32 0.48 -0.24
N ASN A 29 -23.07 -0.01 -1.46
CA ASN A 29 -22.70 -1.39 -1.72
C ASN A 29 -21.16 -1.55 -1.76
N PRO A 30 -20.55 -2.31 -0.82
CA PRO A 30 -19.10 -2.52 -0.79
C PRO A 30 -18.51 -3.11 -2.05
N GLN A 31 -19.21 -4.04 -2.69
CA GLN A 31 -18.77 -4.71 -3.91
C GLN A 31 -18.70 -3.71 -5.07
N VAL A 32 -19.61 -2.73 -5.13
CA VAL A 32 -19.54 -1.64 -6.11
C VAL A 32 -18.32 -0.75 -5.85
N ARG A 33 -18.04 -0.39 -4.59
CA ARG A 33 -16.85 0.40 -4.23
C ARG A 33 -15.57 -0.35 -4.61
N GLN A 34 -15.48 -1.64 -4.23
CA GLN A 34 -14.34 -2.50 -4.54
C GLN A 34 -14.11 -2.61 -6.05
N TYR A 35 -15.16 -2.93 -6.79
CA TYR A 35 -15.07 -3.13 -8.23
C TYR A 35 -14.67 -1.85 -8.94
N SER A 36 -15.18 -0.70 -8.51
CA SER A 36 -14.79 0.62 -9.03
C SER A 36 -13.28 0.88 -8.86
N ALA A 37 -12.73 0.59 -7.67
CA ALA A 37 -11.28 0.71 -7.44
C ALA A 37 -10.46 -0.26 -8.32
N VAL A 38 -10.92 -1.51 -8.47
CA VAL A 38 -10.26 -2.51 -9.34
C VAL A 38 -10.29 -2.07 -10.81
N LEU A 39 -11.40 -1.50 -11.27
CA LEU A 39 -11.55 -1.05 -12.65
C LEU A 39 -10.69 0.18 -12.94
N LEU A 40 -10.65 1.16 -12.03
CA LEU A 40 -9.73 2.30 -12.14
C LEU A 40 -8.28 1.84 -12.17
N ARG A 41 -7.89 0.93 -11.27
CA ARG A 41 -6.55 0.33 -11.26
C ARG A 41 -6.19 -0.29 -12.60
N LYS A 42 -7.09 -1.10 -13.18
CA LYS A 42 -6.87 -1.73 -14.50
C LYS A 42 -6.81 -0.70 -15.62
N ARG A 43 -7.70 0.29 -15.61
CA ARG A 43 -7.77 1.34 -16.64
C ARG A 43 -6.52 2.19 -16.65
N LEU A 44 -6.03 2.57 -15.47
CA LEU A 44 -4.93 3.52 -15.29
C LEU A 44 -3.58 2.84 -15.08
N ALA A 45 -3.50 1.51 -15.19
CA ALA A 45 -2.24 0.75 -15.04
C ALA A 45 -1.15 1.18 -16.04
N LYS A 46 -1.51 1.59 -17.26
CA LYS A 46 -0.56 2.09 -18.27
C LYS A 46 -0.36 3.59 -18.10
N LEU A 47 0.90 4.04 -18.03
CA LEU A 47 1.26 5.46 -17.85
C LEU A 47 0.55 6.40 -18.85
N ARG A 48 0.48 6.01 -20.13
CA ARG A 48 -0.24 6.79 -21.16
C ARG A 48 -1.72 7.06 -20.82
N ASN A 49 -2.38 6.11 -20.17
CA ASN A 49 -3.79 6.24 -19.79
C ASN A 49 -3.95 7.16 -18.56
N TRP A 50 -2.93 7.27 -17.72
CA TRP A 50 -2.87 8.26 -16.65
C TRP A 50 -2.58 9.66 -17.21
N GLN A 51 -1.60 9.77 -18.11
CA GLN A 51 -1.17 11.06 -18.68
C GLN A 51 -2.21 11.73 -19.58
N VAL A 52 -3.08 10.95 -20.24
CA VAL A 52 -4.16 11.52 -21.07
C VAL A 52 -5.29 12.14 -20.23
N LEU A 53 -5.34 11.86 -18.92
CA LEU A 53 -6.32 12.51 -18.05
C LEU A 53 -6.00 14.01 -17.90
N PRO A 54 -7.04 14.87 -17.89
CA PRO A 54 -6.88 16.28 -17.53
C PRO A 54 -6.14 16.42 -16.20
N GLN A 55 -5.32 17.45 -16.07
CA GLN A 55 -4.55 17.71 -14.85
C GLN A 55 -5.47 17.82 -13.63
N GLU A 56 -6.59 18.54 -13.76
CA GLU A 56 -7.60 18.67 -12.71
C GLU A 56 -8.14 17.32 -12.24
N THR A 57 -8.41 16.39 -13.16
CA THR A 57 -8.85 15.03 -12.81
C THR A 57 -7.77 14.27 -12.04
N ARG A 58 -6.50 14.39 -12.44
CA ARG A 58 -5.38 13.75 -11.73
C ARG A 58 -5.24 14.31 -10.32
N GLU A 59 -5.33 15.62 -10.15
CA GLU A 59 -5.27 16.30 -8.84
C GLU A 59 -6.46 15.92 -7.95
N MET A 60 -7.67 15.86 -8.49
CA MET A 60 -8.87 15.39 -7.78
C MET A 60 -8.67 13.97 -7.24
N ILE A 61 -8.17 13.06 -8.06
CA ILE A 61 -7.90 11.67 -7.65
C ILE A 61 -6.87 11.66 -6.51
N LYS A 62 -5.72 12.32 -6.69
CA LYS A 62 -4.63 12.35 -5.70
C LYS A 62 -5.10 12.91 -4.35
N LYS A 63 -5.86 14.00 -4.35
CA LYS A 63 -6.36 14.67 -3.14
C LYS A 63 -7.44 13.85 -2.42
N GLY A 64 -8.31 13.17 -3.17
CA GLY A 64 -9.45 12.45 -2.60
C GLY A 64 -9.13 11.05 -2.10
N ILE A 65 -8.28 10.30 -2.80
CA ILE A 65 -8.20 8.85 -2.64
C ILE A 65 -7.50 8.39 -1.36
N LEU A 66 -6.50 9.15 -0.87
CA LEU A 66 -5.74 8.78 0.34
C LEU A 66 -6.64 8.78 1.59
N GLY A 67 -7.43 9.85 1.78
CA GLY A 67 -8.35 9.95 2.90
C GLY A 67 -9.41 8.85 2.93
N ARG A 68 -9.73 8.25 1.78
CA ARG A 68 -10.71 7.15 1.69
C ARG A 68 -10.22 5.85 2.29
N VAL A 69 -8.92 5.64 2.39
CA VAL A 69 -8.36 4.41 2.98
C VAL A 69 -8.76 4.28 4.45
N VAL A 70 -8.73 5.37 5.22
CA VAL A 70 -9.09 5.36 6.65
C VAL A 70 -10.61 5.31 6.84
N MET A 71 -11.37 5.91 5.93
CA MET A 71 -12.83 5.96 6.03
C MET A 71 -13.54 4.69 5.59
N GLU A 72 -12.88 3.83 4.81
CA GLU A 72 -13.50 2.64 4.24
C GLU A 72 -13.55 1.49 5.28
N PRO A 73 -14.74 1.02 5.69
CA PRO A 73 -14.87 -0.03 6.71
C PRO A 73 -14.43 -1.42 6.21
N GLU A 74 -14.57 -1.70 4.92
CA GLU A 74 -14.34 -3.05 4.39
C GLU A 74 -12.88 -3.25 3.96
N ARG A 75 -12.19 -4.21 4.58
CA ARG A 75 -10.76 -4.47 4.30
C ARG A 75 -10.49 -4.80 2.84
N ALA A 76 -11.37 -5.56 2.18
CA ALA A 76 -11.22 -5.90 0.77
C ALA A 76 -11.33 -4.67 -0.16
N VAL A 77 -12.20 -3.72 0.20
CA VAL A 77 -12.35 -2.44 -0.51
C VAL A 77 -11.12 -1.58 -0.26
N ARG A 78 -10.67 -1.43 1.00
CA ARG A 78 -9.43 -0.72 1.35
C ARG A 78 -8.25 -1.22 0.53
N ASN A 79 -8.03 -2.53 0.48
CA ASN A 79 -6.94 -3.12 -0.29
C ASN A 79 -7.04 -2.77 -1.78
N SER A 80 -8.24 -2.78 -2.36
CA SER A 80 -8.45 -2.42 -3.77
C SER A 80 -8.15 -0.93 -4.02
N ILE A 81 -8.50 -0.05 -3.07
CA ILE A 81 -8.15 1.38 -3.11
C ILE A 81 -6.64 1.57 -3.01
N VAL A 82 -5.97 0.91 -2.06
CA VAL A 82 -4.51 1.02 -1.89
C VAL A 82 -3.76 0.48 -3.10
N GLN A 83 -4.23 -0.63 -3.70
CA GLN A 83 -3.64 -1.12 -4.96
C GLN A 83 -3.81 -0.12 -6.11
N PHE A 84 -4.93 0.62 -6.15
CA PHE A 84 -5.10 1.70 -7.11
C PHE A 84 -4.12 2.86 -6.83
N ILE A 85 -3.97 3.27 -5.58
CA ILE A 85 -2.97 4.26 -5.15
C ILE A 85 -1.56 3.84 -5.59
N GLY A 86 -1.18 2.58 -5.41
CA GLY A 86 0.13 2.07 -5.82
C GLY A 86 0.39 2.13 -7.33
N VAL A 87 -0.65 2.10 -8.16
CA VAL A 87 -0.51 2.40 -9.60
C VAL A 87 -0.20 3.88 -9.83
N ILE A 88 -0.87 4.78 -9.11
CA ILE A 88 -0.61 6.22 -9.24
C ILE A 88 0.80 6.58 -8.73
N VAL A 89 1.24 5.99 -7.61
CA VAL A 89 2.59 6.16 -7.06
C VAL A 89 3.65 5.88 -8.13
N ARG A 90 3.53 4.75 -8.86
CA ARG A 90 4.45 4.43 -9.96
C ARG A 90 4.49 5.49 -11.06
N HIS A 91 3.37 6.12 -11.36
CA HIS A 91 3.30 7.14 -12.42
C HIS A 91 3.84 8.50 -12.01
N GLU A 92 3.80 8.82 -10.71
CA GLU A 92 4.21 10.12 -10.19
C GLU A 92 5.64 10.15 -9.64
N PHE A 93 6.23 9.00 -9.34
CA PHE A 93 7.59 8.95 -8.79
C PHE A 93 8.65 9.57 -9.71
N ALA A 94 8.62 9.26 -11.01
CA ALA A 94 9.61 9.78 -11.96
C ALA A 94 9.61 11.31 -12.07
N LYS A 95 8.55 11.98 -11.61
CA LYS A 95 8.41 13.44 -11.63
C LYS A 95 8.81 14.12 -10.32
N GLN A 96 9.20 13.35 -9.30
CA GLN A 96 9.40 13.88 -7.94
C GLN A 96 8.17 14.67 -7.46
N ASP A 97 6.96 14.18 -7.79
CA ASP A 97 5.71 14.85 -7.47
C ASP A 97 5.57 14.98 -5.93
N PRO A 98 5.24 16.17 -5.40
CA PRO A 98 5.10 16.39 -3.96
C PRO A 98 4.08 15.47 -3.29
N TRP A 99 3.10 14.94 -4.04
CA TRP A 99 2.10 14.01 -3.52
C TRP A 99 2.72 12.71 -2.97
N MET A 100 3.91 12.30 -3.43
CA MET A 100 4.61 11.16 -2.82
C MET A 100 4.91 11.41 -1.33
N ASN A 101 5.19 12.65 -0.94
CA ASN A 101 5.37 13.00 0.47
C ASN A 101 4.08 12.86 1.26
N ASP A 102 2.92 13.16 0.65
CA ASP A 102 1.62 12.96 1.29
C ASP A 102 1.33 11.46 1.50
N VAL A 103 1.71 10.60 0.55
CA VAL A 103 1.60 9.13 0.67
C VAL A 103 2.49 8.62 1.80
N LEU A 104 3.76 9.03 1.85
CA LEU A 104 4.71 8.62 2.87
C LEU A 104 4.27 9.10 4.26
N LYS A 105 3.83 10.36 4.36
CA LYS A 105 3.27 10.92 5.60
C LYS A 105 2.03 10.16 6.05
N PHE A 106 1.11 9.85 5.12
CA PHE A 106 -0.08 9.05 5.41
C PHE A 106 0.29 7.70 6.02
N ILE A 107 1.27 6.99 5.45
CA ILE A 107 1.73 5.69 5.96
C ILE A 107 2.28 5.85 7.38
N TYR A 108 3.20 6.80 7.58
CA TYR A 108 3.89 6.99 8.86
C TYR A 108 2.93 7.40 9.98
N ASP A 109 2.08 8.40 9.72
CA ASP A 109 1.13 8.96 10.70
C ASP A 109 0.13 7.88 11.14
N ASN A 110 -0.40 7.08 10.20
CA ASN A 110 -1.35 6.02 10.53
C ASN A 110 -0.66 4.83 11.19
N CYS A 111 0.48 4.36 10.68
CA CYS A 111 1.18 3.20 11.23
C CYS A 111 1.65 3.44 12.68
N SER A 112 1.99 4.69 13.01
CA SER A 112 2.45 5.10 14.34
C SER A 112 1.31 5.61 15.24
N ALA A 113 0.05 5.48 14.81
CA ALA A 113 -1.10 5.92 15.59
C ALA A 113 -1.28 5.08 16.86
N ASN A 114 -1.71 5.73 17.94
CA ASN A 114 -2.08 5.03 19.19
C ASN A 114 -3.37 4.20 19.05
N ASP A 115 -4.18 4.48 18.02
CA ASP A 115 -5.36 3.69 17.70
C ASP A 115 -4.95 2.43 16.93
N ALA A 116 -5.31 1.25 17.47
CA ALA A 116 -4.90 -0.03 16.92
C ALA A 116 -5.42 -0.26 15.49
N ASN A 117 -6.62 0.22 15.17
CA ASN A 117 -7.21 0.06 13.84
C ASN A 117 -6.51 0.99 12.84
N LEU A 118 -6.21 2.24 13.20
CA LEU A 118 -5.43 3.15 12.36
C LEU A 118 -4.00 2.63 12.14
N SER A 119 -3.35 2.11 13.18
CA SER A 119 -2.03 1.49 13.10
C SER A 119 -2.01 0.31 12.13
N GLU A 120 -3.00 -0.59 12.23
CA GLU A 120 -3.15 -1.69 11.27
C GLU A 120 -3.41 -1.19 9.85
N ILE A 121 -4.28 -0.19 9.65
CA ILE A 121 -4.55 0.40 8.33
C ILE A 121 -3.27 0.98 7.71
N GLY A 122 -2.46 1.71 8.49
CA GLY A 122 -1.18 2.26 8.04
C GLY A 122 -0.19 1.17 7.63
N ALA A 123 -0.01 0.16 8.48
CA ALA A 123 0.89 -0.97 8.21
C ALA A 123 0.44 -1.79 6.99
N ASN A 124 -0.85 -2.10 6.88
CA ASN A 124 -1.42 -2.80 5.72
C ASN A 124 -1.29 -1.95 4.44
N THR A 125 -1.42 -0.63 4.54
CA THR A 125 -1.19 0.28 3.40
C THR A 125 0.24 0.20 2.91
N LEU A 126 1.24 0.23 3.81
CA LEU A 126 2.64 0.03 3.45
C LEU A 126 2.86 -1.32 2.76
N ASN A 127 2.32 -2.41 3.32
CA ASN A 127 2.42 -3.74 2.74
C ASN A 127 1.90 -3.77 1.28
N VAL A 128 0.68 -3.29 1.06
CA VAL A 128 0.08 -3.32 -0.28
C VAL A 128 0.82 -2.40 -1.26
N LEU A 129 1.28 -1.23 -0.83
CA LEU A 129 2.02 -0.32 -1.71
C LEU A 129 3.39 -0.87 -2.10
N THR A 130 4.10 -1.51 -1.18
CA THR A 130 5.39 -2.17 -1.47
C THR A 130 5.23 -3.42 -2.33
N ASP A 131 4.11 -4.14 -2.27
CA ASP A 131 3.81 -5.22 -3.23
C ASP A 131 3.56 -4.67 -4.65
N VAL A 132 2.83 -3.55 -4.74
CA VAL A 132 2.40 -2.99 -6.02
C VAL A 132 3.53 -2.20 -6.70
N ALA A 133 4.36 -1.50 -5.94
CA ALA A 133 5.35 -0.54 -6.44
C ALA A 133 6.69 -0.61 -5.67
N PRO A 134 7.31 -1.79 -5.50
CA PRO A 134 8.43 -2.00 -4.59
C PRO A 134 9.62 -1.07 -4.87
N ASP A 135 9.96 -0.87 -6.14
CA ASP A 135 11.04 -0.01 -6.62
C ASP A 135 10.92 1.44 -6.15
N GLN A 136 9.69 1.93 -5.97
CA GLN A 136 9.41 3.30 -5.51
C GLN A 136 9.64 3.47 -4.00
N PHE A 137 9.68 2.38 -3.24
CA PHE A 137 9.85 2.38 -1.78
C PHE A 137 11.25 1.97 -1.32
N VAL A 138 12.09 1.41 -2.21
CA VAL A 138 13.52 1.12 -1.90
C VAL A 138 14.28 2.34 -1.37
N PRO A 139 14.12 3.56 -1.91
CA PRO A 139 14.80 4.75 -1.38
C PRO A 139 14.39 5.11 0.07
N HIS A 140 13.29 4.54 0.56
CA HIS A 140 12.72 4.79 1.89
C HIS A 140 12.96 3.63 2.87
N LEU A 141 13.78 2.64 2.51
CA LEU A 141 14.00 1.44 3.29
C LEU A 141 14.51 1.73 4.72
N GLU A 142 15.37 2.73 4.90
CA GLU A 142 15.84 3.14 6.25
C GLU A 142 14.71 3.70 7.12
N ALA A 143 13.79 4.48 6.55
CA ALA A 143 12.64 4.99 7.28
C ALA A 143 11.69 3.84 7.67
N ILE A 144 11.47 2.90 6.74
CA ILE A 144 10.63 1.71 6.97
C ILE A 144 11.25 0.80 8.05
N SER A 145 12.57 0.62 8.06
CA SER A 145 13.29 -0.17 9.07
C SER A 145 13.21 0.47 10.47
N GLY A 146 13.31 1.80 10.53
CA GLY A 146 13.08 2.57 11.76
C GLY A 146 11.66 2.40 12.29
N MET A 147 10.66 2.48 11.42
CA MET A 147 9.26 2.28 11.77
C MET A 147 8.99 0.85 12.27
N PHE A 148 9.59 -0.17 11.65
CA PHE A 148 9.52 -1.55 12.12
C PHE A 148 10.11 -1.71 13.52
N SER A 149 11.28 -1.13 13.77
CA SER A 149 11.96 -1.21 15.07
C SER A 149 11.15 -0.52 16.17
N ALA A 150 10.56 0.64 15.88
CA ALA A 150 9.69 1.35 16.80
C ALA A 150 8.40 0.55 17.10
N ALA A 151 7.76 -0.01 16.08
CA ALA A 151 6.56 -0.82 16.25
C ALA A 151 6.84 -2.08 17.09
N LEU A 152 7.98 -2.73 16.88
CA LEU A 152 8.41 -3.88 17.68
C LEU A 152 8.61 -3.52 19.15
N ALA A 153 9.34 -2.43 19.43
CA ALA A 153 9.57 -1.99 20.81
C ALA A 153 8.25 -1.66 21.53
N ALA A 154 7.32 -0.99 20.85
CA ALA A 154 6.00 -0.70 21.38
C ALA A 154 5.20 -1.97 21.69
N ASN A 155 5.13 -2.92 20.75
CA ASN A 155 4.37 -4.17 20.92
C ASN A 155 5.02 -5.16 21.91
N GLU A 156 6.34 -5.08 22.11
CA GLU A 156 7.03 -5.88 23.13
C GLU A 156 6.58 -5.48 24.53
N SER A 157 6.51 -4.18 24.81
CA SER A 157 6.07 -3.67 26.12
C SER A 157 4.63 -4.07 26.48
N SER A 158 3.78 -4.34 25.48
CA SER A 158 2.40 -4.79 25.65
C SER A 158 2.21 -6.31 25.54
N GLY A 159 3.27 -7.07 25.24
CA GLY A 159 3.19 -8.52 25.04
C GLY A 159 2.46 -8.96 23.76
N THR A 160 2.34 -8.07 22.76
CA THR A 160 1.56 -8.28 21.52
C THR A 160 2.44 -8.33 20.27
N LEU A 161 3.63 -8.93 20.37
CA LEU A 161 4.58 -9.00 19.25
C LEU A 161 4.02 -9.67 17.99
N ALA A 162 3.11 -10.63 18.14
CA ALA A 162 2.39 -11.28 17.03
C ALA A 162 1.15 -10.46 16.59
N SER A 163 1.32 -9.17 16.29
CA SER A 163 0.21 -8.29 15.87
C SER A 163 0.14 -8.11 14.35
N PRO A 164 -1.05 -7.78 13.80
CA PRO A 164 -1.22 -7.46 12.37
C PRO A 164 -0.31 -6.33 11.88
N VAL A 165 0.05 -5.39 12.76
CA VAL A 165 0.96 -4.29 12.46
C VAL A 165 2.36 -4.83 12.14
N ILE A 166 2.93 -5.62 13.06
CA ILE A 166 4.25 -6.24 12.87
C ILE A 166 4.25 -7.14 11.63
N PHE A 167 3.21 -7.95 11.46
CA PHE A 167 3.06 -8.81 10.29
C PHE A 167 3.10 -8.03 8.98
N ASN A 168 2.30 -6.97 8.85
CA ASN A 168 2.25 -6.19 7.62
C ASN A 168 3.58 -5.48 7.31
N ILE A 169 4.27 -4.94 8.32
CA ILE A 169 5.57 -4.30 8.12
C ILE A 169 6.63 -5.34 7.72
N LEU A 170 6.61 -6.54 8.31
CA LEU A 170 7.48 -7.65 7.89
C LEU A 170 7.27 -8.03 6.43
N VAL A 171 6.02 -8.19 6.00
CA VAL A 171 5.71 -8.51 4.59
C VAL A 171 6.16 -7.37 3.69
N ALA A 172 5.97 -6.11 4.10
CA ALA A 172 6.44 -4.95 3.34
C ALA A 172 7.96 -4.98 3.14
N LEU A 173 8.73 -5.28 4.19
CA LEU A 173 10.18 -5.46 4.09
C LEU A 173 10.54 -6.60 3.13
N GLY A 174 9.83 -7.74 3.21
CA GLY A 174 10.02 -8.87 2.29
C GLY A 174 9.75 -8.50 0.82
N ASN A 175 8.73 -7.68 0.55
CA ASN A 175 8.41 -7.21 -0.81
C ASN A 175 9.55 -6.37 -1.44
N LEU A 176 10.34 -5.70 -0.60
CA LEU A 176 11.41 -4.81 -1.06
C LEU A 176 12.73 -5.54 -1.32
N VAL A 177 12.91 -6.78 -0.85
CA VAL A 177 14.21 -7.48 -0.93
C VAL A 177 14.71 -7.59 -2.36
N SER A 178 13.89 -8.10 -3.28
CA SER A 178 14.29 -8.34 -4.66
C SER A 178 14.75 -7.07 -5.37
N CYS A 179 14.10 -5.93 -5.12
CA CYS A 179 14.49 -4.63 -5.69
C CYS A 179 15.66 -3.96 -4.96
N SER A 180 15.92 -4.36 -3.70
CA SER A 180 16.95 -3.76 -2.86
C SER A 180 18.34 -4.35 -3.08
N LEU A 181 18.42 -5.63 -3.44
CA LEU A 181 19.68 -6.35 -3.62
C LEU A 181 20.50 -5.86 -4.81
N GLU A 182 19.88 -5.17 -5.78
CA GLU A 182 20.56 -4.58 -6.94
C GLU A 182 21.48 -3.41 -6.56
N ASN A 183 21.23 -2.74 -5.42
CA ASN A 183 21.84 -1.44 -5.11
C ASN A 183 22.96 -1.44 -4.04
N GLY A 184 23.30 -2.59 -3.44
CA GLY A 184 24.41 -2.74 -2.46
C GLY A 184 24.24 -2.04 -1.10
N GLN A 185 23.75 -0.79 -1.10
CA GLN A 185 23.47 0.05 0.08
C GLN A 185 22.41 -0.57 1.00
N SER A 186 21.40 -1.22 0.42
CA SER A 186 20.31 -1.85 1.18
C SER A 186 20.74 -3.09 1.97
N LYS A 187 21.89 -3.71 1.62
CA LYS A 187 22.38 -4.92 2.29
C LYS A 187 22.66 -4.68 3.78
N ASN A 188 23.27 -3.54 4.12
CA ASN A 188 23.57 -3.19 5.51
C ASN A 188 22.27 -3.00 6.31
N VAL A 189 21.24 -2.40 5.70
CA VAL A 189 19.95 -2.19 6.36
C VAL A 189 19.30 -3.53 6.71
N TYR A 190 19.26 -4.49 5.77
CA TYR A 190 18.72 -5.82 6.06
C TYR A 190 19.55 -6.58 7.08
N GLN A 191 20.89 -6.52 7.01
CA GLN A 191 21.77 -7.15 8.02
C GLN A 191 21.46 -6.66 9.43
N ASN A 192 21.25 -5.35 9.60
CA ASN A 192 20.88 -4.76 10.88
C ASN A 192 19.46 -5.13 11.33
N LEU A 193 18.57 -5.47 10.39
CA LEU A 193 17.20 -5.88 10.66
C LEU A 193 17.07 -7.37 11.05
N VAL A 194 18.04 -8.22 10.71
CA VAL A 194 17.97 -9.68 10.98
C VAL A 194 17.57 -10.02 12.43
N PRO A 195 18.11 -9.38 13.48
CA PRO A 195 17.71 -9.68 14.86
C PRO A 195 16.23 -9.37 15.11
N ASN A 196 15.76 -8.22 14.61
CA ASN A 196 14.38 -7.76 14.77
C ASN A 196 13.40 -8.66 14.00
N ILE A 197 13.77 -9.08 12.78
CA ILE A 197 12.98 -10.00 11.96
C ILE A 197 12.90 -11.37 12.61
N THR A 198 14.03 -11.91 13.08
CA THR A 198 14.09 -13.20 13.79
C THR A 198 13.21 -13.18 15.03
N LYS A 199 13.30 -12.11 15.83
CA LYS A 199 12.46 -11.91 17.01
C LYS A 199 10.97 -11.91 16.67
N ALA A 200 10.59 -11.16 15.64
CA ALA A 200 9.20 -11.09 15.20
C ALA A 200 8.71 -12.46 14.70
N LEU A 201 9.51 -13.17 13.90
CA LEU A 201 9.17 -14.51 13.40
C LEU A 201 8.98 -15.51 14.53
N HIS A 202 9.82 -15.50 15.57
CA HIS A 202 9.62 -16.33 16.75
C HIS A 202 8.26 -16.08 17.43
N ALA A 203 7.78 -14.84 17.46
CA ALA A 203 6.45 -14.54 17.99
C ALA A 203 5.32 -15.16 17.13
N PHE A 204 5.51 -15.26 15.81
CA PHE A 204 4.53 -15.86 14.89
C PHE A 204 4.65 -17.41 14.77
N GLN A 205 5.69 -18.05 15.33
CA GLN A 205 5.88 -19.51 15.24
C GLN A 205 4.74 -20.34 15.85
N SER A 206 3.92 -19.74 16.72
CA SER A 206 2.75 -20.39 17.30
C SER A 206 1.61 -20.60 16.29
N ASP A 207 1.68 -19.97 15.10
CA ASP A 207 0.70 -20.08 14.02
C ASP A 207 1.40 -20.16 12.64
N PRO A 208 1.78 -21.37 12.19
CA PRO A 208 2.56 -21.59 10.96
C PRO A 208 1.89 -21.10 9.68
N ASP A 209 0.56 -21.02 9.66
CA ASP A 209 -0.23 -20.58 8.49
C ASP A 209 -0.22 -19.06 8.32
N GLN A 210 0.26 -18.30 9.32
CA GLN A 210 0.35 -16.84 9.24
C GLN A 210 1.64 -16.33 8.58
N VAL A 211 2.71 -17.14 8.45
CA VAL A 211 4.00 -16.63 7.96
C VAL A 211 4.04 -16.58 6.43
N SER A 212 3.99 -15.36 5.87
CA SER A 212 4.06 -15.14 4.42
C SER A 212 5.38 -15.69 3.83
N PRO A 213 5.33 -16.47 2.73
CA PRO A 213 6.52 -17.01 2.06
C PRO A 213 7.54 -15.93 1.66
N ARG A 214 7.07 -14.70 1.45
CA ARG A 214 7.94 -13.56 1.08
C ARG A 214 8.87 -13.12 2.21
N ILE A 215 8.57 -13.45 3.47
CA ILE A 215 9.43 -13.12 4.61
C ILE A 215 10.73 -13.94 4.55
N PHE A 216 10.68 -15.16 4.00
CA PHE A 216 11.88 -15.98 3.82
C PHE A 216 12.83 -15.43 2.76
N LEU A 217 12.41 -14.50 1.91
CA LEU A 217 13.31 -13.84 0.96
C LEU A 217 14.37 -12.97 1.65
N ILE A 218 14.16 -12.62 2.93
CA ILE A 218 15.10 -11.78 3.69
C ILE A 218 16.35 -12.56 4.14
N PHE A 219 16.28 -13.90 4.19
CA PHE A 219 17.38 -14.79 4.58
C PHE A 219 18.04 -15.44 3.37
#